data_AF-A0A3Q0FPI8-F1
#
_entry.id   AF-A0A3Q0FPI8-F1
#
_cell.length_a   1.000
_cell.length_b   1.000
_cell.length_c   1.000
_cell.angle_alpha   90.00
_cell.angle_beta   90.00
_cell.angle_gamma   90.00
#
_symmetry.space_group_name_H-M   'P 1'
#
loop_
_entity.id
_entity.type
_entity.pdbx_description
1 polymer ?
#
loop_
_entity_poly.entity_id
_entity_poly.type
_entity_poly.pdbx_seq_one_letter_code
_entity_poly.pdbx_strand_id
1 'polypeptide(L)'
;MQMGAVDLLGGGLDSLLGSDLGGGIGGSPAVGQTYIPSSVPATFAPSPTPAVVSSGLNDLFELSSGIGMAPGGYVASKSVWLPAVKAKGLEISGTFSHRQGHIYMEMNFTNKALQHMTDFAIQFNKNSFGVIPSTPLAIHTPLMPNQSIDISLPLNTLGPVMKMEPLNNLQVAVKNNIDVFYFSCLIPLNVLFVEDGKMERQVFLATWKDIPNENELQFQIKDCHLNADAVSSKLQNNNVYTIAKRNVEGQDMLYQSLKLTNGIWILAELRIQPGNPNYTLSLKCRAPEVSQYIYQAYDAILKN
;
A
#
# COMPACT_ATOMS: atom_id res chain seq x y z
N MET A 1 -24.12 35.35 -28.85
CA MET A 1 -23.95 34.17 -29.71
C MET A 1 -23.28 33.08 -28.91
N GLN A 2 -23.86 31.90 -28.99
CA GLN A 2 -23.53 30.69 -28.25
C GLN A 2 -22.21 30.09 -28.76
N MET A 3 -21.32 29.68 -27.86
CA MET A 3 -20.28 28.69 -28.16
C MET A 3 -20.50 27.51 -27.22
N GLY A 4 -21.03 26.43 -27.79
CA GLY A 4 -21.28 25.18 -27.09
C GLY A 4 -19.98 24.47 -26.76
N ALA A 5 -19.95 23.87 -25.57
CA ALA A 5 -18.97 22.88 -25.18
C ALA A 5 -19.06 21.69 -26.14
N VAL A 6 -17.94 21.35 -26.77
CA VAL A 6 -17.83 20.17 -27.64
C VAL A 6 -17.61 18.97 -26.72
N ASP A 7 -18.63 18.14 -26.61
CA ASP A 7 -18.58 16.84 -25.95
C ASP A 7 -17.75 15.87 -26.80
N LEU A 8 -16.49 15.64 -26.40
CA LEU A 8 -15.52 14.79 -27.10
C LEU A 8 -15.42 13.37 -26.48
N LEU A 9 -16.35 12.98 -25.59
CA LEU A 9 -16.21 11.74 -24.81
C LEU A 9 -17.11 10.58 -25.29
N GLY A 10 -17.91 10.78 -26.34
CA GLY A 10 -18.77 9.72 -26.90
C GLY A 10 -18.02 8.62 -27.67
N GLY A 11 -16.82 8.87 -28.22
CA GLY A 11 -16.22 7.95 -29.20
C GLY A 11 -15.24 6.89 -28.66
N GLY A 12 -14.67 7.08 -27.46
CA GLY A 12 -13.52 6.28 -27.01
C GLY A 12 -13.83 5.01 -26.20
N LEU A 13 -15.06 4.92 -25.67
CA LEU A 13 -15.47 3.82 -24.79
C LEU A 13 -16.09 2.64 -25.58
N ASP A 14 -16.59 2.88 -26.79
CA ASP A 14 -17.29 1.86 -27.60
C ASP A 14 -16.35 0.86 -28.27
N SER A 15 -15.07 1.20 -28.49
CA SER A 15 -14.05 0.25 -28.98
C SER A 15 -13.67 -0.83 -27.96
N LEU A 16 -14.22 -0.80 -26.74
CA LEU A 16 -14.02 -1.85 -25.74
C LEU A 16 -15.06 -2.98 -25.81
N LEU A 17 -16.10 -2.84 -26.65
CA LEU A 17 -17.21 -3.78 -26.78
C LEU A 17 -17.19 -4.62 -28.07
N GLY A 18 -16.23 -4.37 -28.96
CA GLY A 18 -16.23 -4.98 -30.30
C GLY A 18 -15.16 -6.05 -30.47
N SER A 19 -15.25 -7.19 -29.77
CA SER A 19 -14.61 -8.45 -30.18
C SER A 19 -15.18 -9.63 -29.37
N ASP A 20 -15.74 -10.57 -30.10
CA ASP A 20 -16.03 -11.97 -29.72
C ASP A 20 -17.36 -12.30 -29.02
N LEU A 21 -18.41 -12.38 -29.84
CA LEU A 21 -19.57 -13.25 -29.61
C LEU A 21 -19.95 -13.97 -30.92
N GLY A 22 -19.73 -15.29 -30.92
CA GLY A 22 -20.30 -16.25 -31.85
C GLY A 22 -19.59 -17.58 -31.64
N GLY A 23 -20.15 -18.66 -31.10
CA GLY A 23 -21.52 -19.15 -31.08
C GLY A 23 -21.42 -20.63 -31.47
N GLY A 24 -21.88 -21.58 -30.65
CA GLY A 24 -21.69 -23.00 -30.99
C GLY A 24 -22.05 -24.06 -29.95
N ILE A 25 -23.36 -24.20 -29.67
CA ILE A 25 -24.17 -25.41 -29.47
C ILE A 25 -23.47 -26.80 -29.42
N GLY A 26 -23.73 -27.56 -28.35
CA GLY A 26 -24.28 -28.94 -28.41
C GLY A 26 -23.33 -30.16 -28.43
N GLY A 27 -23.57 -31.11 -27.50
CA GLY A 27 -23.35 -32.55 -27.75
C GLY A 27 -22.65 -33.38 -26.65
N SER A 28 -23.42 -34.22 -25.95
CA SER A 28 -22.96 -35.49 -25.32
C SER A 28 -23.39 -36.66 -26.23
N PRO A 29 -22.73 -37.85 -26.25
CA PRO A 29 -22.98 -38.90 -25.23
C PRO A 29 -21.82 -39.90 -24.88
N ALA A 30 -21.88 -40.42 -23.65
CA ALA A 30 -21.75 -41.80 -23.10
C ALA A 30 -20.70 -42.88 -23.49
N VAL A 31 -20.39 -43.72 -22.46
CA VAL A 31 -19.86 -45.14 -22.39
C VAL A 31 -18.33 -45.31 -22.42
N GLY A 32 -17.62 -46.09 -21.57
CA GLY A 32 -17.99 -47.05 -20.51
C GLY A 32 -16.75 -47.73 -19.84
N GLN A 33 -17.04 -48.41 -18.71
CA GLN A 33 -16.38 -49.52 -18.01
C GLN A 33 -14.92 -49.53 -17.46
N THR A 34 -14.89 -49.93 -16.19
CA THR A 34 -13.88 -50.47 -15.24
C THR A 34 -12.92 -51.56 -15.72
N TYR A 35 -11.71 -51.66 -15.13
CA TYR A 35 -11.14 -52.86 -14.43
C TYR A 35 -9.70 -52.57 -13.88
N ILE A 36 -9.38 -53.08 -12.68
CA ILE A 36 -8.06 -53.20 -11.99
C ILE A 36 -7.82 -54.74 -11.79
N PRO A 37 -6.69 -55.35 -11.28
CA PRO A 37 -5.55 -54.83 -10.49
C PRO A 37 -4.15 -55.52 -10.67
N SER A 38 -3.22 -55.20 -9.73
CA SER A 38 -2.02 -55.98 -9.26
C SER A 38 -0.69 -55.74 -10.00
N SER A 39 0.54 -55.72 -9.44
CA SER A 39 1.12 -55.99 -8.10
C SER A 39 2.63 -55.59 -8.11
N VAL A 40 3.18 -55.12 -6.97
CA VAL A 40 4.62 -54.93 -6.60
C VAL A 40 5.40 -56.28 -6.50
N PRO A 41 6.76 -56.41 -6.37
CA PRO A 41 7.71 -55.53 -5.64
C PRO A 41 9.24 -55.45 -6.01
N ALA A 42 9.87 -54.40 -5.48
CA ALA A 42 11.15 -54.28 -4.72
C ALA A 42 12.58 -54.63 -5.25
N THR A 43 13.49 -53.80 -4.72
CA THR A 43 14.93 -53.97 -4.39
C THR A 43 15.98 -53.58 -5.44
N PHE A 44 16.89 -52.64 -5.08
CA PHE A 44 18.34 -52.87 -4.90
C PHE A 44 19.05 -51.55 -4.48
N ALA A 45 19.87 -51.65 -3.43
CA ALA A 45 21.02 -50.79 -3.06
C ALA A 45 22.24 -51.73 -2.91
N PRO A 46 23.52 -51.33 -2.63
CA PRO A 46 24.10 -49.99 -2.35
C PRO A 46 25.53 -49.68 -2.93
N SER A 47 26.01 -48.42 -2.74
CA SER A 47 27.42 -47.94 -2.48
C SER A 47 28.54 -47.94 -3.57
N PRO A 48 29.71 -47.23 -3.43
CA PRO A 48 30.04 -45.94 -2.76
C PRO A 48 31.16 -45.02 -3.44
N THR A 49 31.34 -43.80 -2.89
CA THR A 49 32.55 -42.90 -2.87
C THR A 49 32.90 -41.98 -4.08
N PRO A 50 33.78 -40.95 -3.94
CA PRO A 50 33.58 -39.68 -3.23
C PRO A 50 34.00 -38.43 -4.07
N ALA A 51 33.45 -37.24 -3.82
CA ALA A 51 33.96 -36.01 -4.43
C ALA A 51 34.10 -34.88 -3.40
N VAL A 52 35.33 -34.79 -2.89
CA VAL A 52 36.12 -33.60 -2.56
C VAL A 52 35.36 -32.31 -2.25
N VAL A 53 35.34 -31.99 -0.96
CA VAL A 53 35.19 -30.65 -0.41
C VAL A 53 36.40 -29.80 -0.81
N SER A 54 36.20 -28.82 -1.69
CA SER A 54 37.02 -27.61 -1.73
C SER A 54 36.14 -26.44 -1.31
N SER A 55 36.21 -26.12 -0.02
CA SER A 55 35.54 -24.99 0.61
C SER A 55 36.02 -23.67 0.00
N GLY A 56 35.24 -23.12 -0.94
CA GLY A 56 35.39 -21.75 -1.39
C GLY A 56 34.77 -20.80 -0.37
N LEU A 57 35.60 -20.01 0.30
CA LEU A 57 35.21 -18.94 1.24
C LEU A 57 34.41 -17.77 0.59
N ASN A 58 33.92 -17.94 -0.64
CA ASN A 58 33.19 -16.92 -1.39
C ASN A 58 31.67 -16.98 -1.18
N ASP A 59 31.13 -18.06 -0.60
CA ASP A 59 29.68 -18.24 -0.41
C ASP A 59 29.15 -17.63 0.91
N LEU A 60 30.05 -17.09 1.75
CA LEU A 60 29.68 -16.42 3.00
C LEU A 60 29.34 -14.93 2.78
N PHE A 61 29.76 -14.33 1.66
CA PHE A 61 29.44 -12.94 1.34
C PHE A 61 28.08 -12.76 0.64
N GLU A 62 27.56 -13.78 -0.06
CA GLU A 62 26.21 -13.74 -0.66
C GLU A 62 25.07 -14.05 0.32
N LEU A 63 25.35 -14.72 1.45
CA LEU A 63 24.36 -14.97 2.50
C LEU A 63 24.13 -13.74 3.42
N SER A 64 24.94 -12.68 3.28
CA SER A 64 24.82 -11.44 4.06
C SER A 64 23.84 -10.42 3.48
N SER A 65 23.41 -10.61 2.22
CA SER A 65 22.36 -9.82 1.58
C SER A 65 21.02 -10.53 1.72
N GLY A 66 20.39 -10.31 2.88
CA GLY A 66 18.94 -10.27 3.08
C GLY A 66 18.11 -11.37 2.43
N ILE A 67 17.53 -12.23 3.27
CA ILE A 67 16.26 -12.91 3.01
C ILE A 67 15.39 -11.97 2.16
N GLY A 68 15.08 -12.39 0.94
CA GLY A 68 14.33 -11.60 -0.05
C GLY A 68 12.95 -11.21 0.48
N MET A 69 12.90 -10.17 1.28
CA MET A 69 11.70 -9.40 1.54
C MET A 69 11.37 -8.74 0.21
N ALA A 70 10.21 -9.11 -0.36
CA ALA A 70 9.61 -8.37 -1.46
C ALA A 70 9.73 -6.87 -1.15
N PRO A 71 10.15 -6.04 -2.11
CA PRO A 71 10.37 -4.62 -1.87
C PRO A 71 9.09 -4.04 -1.26
N GLY A 72 9.20 -3.57 -0.01
CA GLY A 72 8.08 -2.93 0.66
C GLY A 72 7.62 -1.71 -0.12
N GLY A 73 6.35 -1.33 0.03
CA GLY A 73 5.86 -0.07 -0.51
C GLY A 73 6.64 1.14 0.02
N TYR A 74 6.29 2.32 -0.48
CA TYR A 74 6.88 3.57 -0.03
C TYR A 74 6.72 3.75 1.49
N VAL A 75 7.84 4.04 2.16
CA VAL A 75 7.90 4.37 3.59
C VAL A 75 8.53 5.76 3.72
N ALA A 76 7.82 6.70 4.33
CA ALA A 76 8.36 8.02 4.61
C ALA A 76 9.47 7.93 5.67
N SER A 77 10.44 8.85 5.62
CA SER A 77 11.47 8.98 6.66
C SER A 77 10.84 9.27 8.02
N LYS A 78 11.46 8.76 9.10
CA LYS A 78 11.02 9.06 10.47
C LYS A 78 11.03 10.57 10.71
N SER A 79 9.97 11.08 11.32
CA SER A 79 9.85 12.47 11.76
C SER A 79 9.61 12.53 13.27
N VAL A 80 10.05 13.60 13.93
CA VAL A 80 9.83 13.77 15.38
C VAL A 80 8.36 14.11 15.62
N TRP A 81 7.62 13.21 16.28
CA TRP A 81 6.22 13.40 16.62
C TRP A 81 6.03 13.99 18.02
N LEU A 82 6.87 13.57 18.96
CA LEU A 82 6.88 14.09 20.33
C LEU A 82 8.30 14.55 20.69
N PRO A 83 8.58 15.86 20.67
CA PRO A 83 9.88 16.40 21.07
C PRO A 83 10.13 16.23 22.58
N ALA A 84 11.37 15.91 22.97
CA ALA A 84 11.76 15.73 24.38
C ALA A 84 11.32 16.89 25.30
N VAL A 85 11.42 18.12 24.82
CA VAL A 85 11.06 19.34 25.57
C VAL A 85 9.58 19.41 25.93
N LYS A 86 8.70 18.72 25.19
CA LYS A 86 7.26 18.66 25.45
C LYS A 86 6.85 17.45 26.30
N ALA A 87 7.77 16.52 26.56
CA ALA A 87 7.48 15.26 27.21
C ALA A 87 8.52 14.88 28.27
N LYS A 88 9.00 15.89 29.02
CA LYS A 88 9.89 15.72 30.18
C LYS A 88 11.12 14.84 29.87
N GLY A 89 11.67 14.99 28.67
CA GLY A 89 12.84 14.26 28.19
C GLY A 89 12.55 13.07 27.27
N LEU A 90 11.31 12.59 27.14
CA LEU A 90 10.96 11.53 26.18
C LEU A 90 10.83 12.11 24.77
N GLU A 91 11.65 11.65 23.84
CA GLU A 91 11.50 11.94 22.41
C GLU A 91 10.96 10.73 21.67
N ILE A 92 9.94 10.94 20.82
CA ILE A 92 9.41 9.92 19.93
C ILE A 92 9.50 10.45 18.50
N SER A 93 10.24 9.73 17.66
CA SER A 93 10.18 9.88 16.22
C SER A 93 9.55 8.65 15.58
N GLY A 94 8.89 8.81 14.44
CA GLY A 94 8.25 7.68 13.81
C GLY A 94 7.84 7.87 12.35
N THR A 95 7.42 6.76 11.76
CA THR A 95 6.83 6.63 10.42
C THR A 95 5.81 5.48 10.42
N PHE A 96 5.16 5.26 9.28
CA PHE A 96 4.26 4.14 9.07
C PHE A 96 4.77 3.26 7.95
N SER A 97 4.60 1.94 8.09
CA SER A 97 4.93 0.99 7.04
C SER A 97 3.78 0.02 6.81
N HIS A 98 3.68 -0.47 5.57
CA HIS A 98 2.77 -1.55 5.20
C HIS A 98 3.60 -2.67 4.57
N ARG A 99 3.61 -3.84 5.21
CA ARG A 99 4.41 -4.99 4.82
C ARG A 99 3.53 -6.23 4.85
N GLN A 100 3.32 -6.85 3.68
CA GLN A 100 2.61 -8.12 3.56
C GLN A 100 1.21 -8.10 4.23
N GLY A 101 0.38 -7.10 3.97
CA GLY A 101 -0.94 -6.96 4.59
C GLY A 101 -0.96 -6.44 6.02
N HIS A 102 0.21 -6.21 6.63
CA HIS A 102 0.32 -5.75 8.02
C HIS A 102 0.83 -4.31 8.10
N ILE A 103 0.07 -3.48 8.82
CA ILE A 103 0.37 -2.07 9.05
C ILE A 103 1.16 -1.95 10.34
N TYR A 104 2.23 -1.15 10.33
CA TYR A 104 3.04 -0.88 11.51
C TYR A 104 3.21 0.62 11.73
N MET A 105 3.18 1.03 13.00
CA MET A 105 3.74 2.31 13.45
C MET A 105 5.18 2.04 13.91
N GLU A 106 6.13 2.49 13.10
CA GLU A 106 7.56 2.31 13.35
C GLU A 106 8.08 3.53 14.11
N MET A 107 8.52 3.33 15.35
CA MET A 107 8.93 4.41 16.24
C MET A 107 10.35 4.23 16.72
N ASN A 108 10.97 5.33 17.11
CA ASN A 108 12.19 5.37 17.90
C ASN A 108 11.91 6.21 19.16
N PHE A 109 12.09 5.59 20.32
CA PHE A 109 11.94 6.24 21.62
C PHE A 109 13.32 6.55 22.16
N THR A 110 13.58 7.82 22.49
CA THR A 110 14.85 8.26 23.05
C THR A 110 14.62 8.98 24.38
N ASN A 111 15.30 8.55 25.44
CA ASN A 111 15.23 9.19 26.74
C ASN A 111 16.36 10.22 26.89
N LYS A 112 16.00 11.51 26.86
CA LYS A 112 16.91 12.64 27.10
C LYS A 112 16.79 13.21 28.53
N ALA A 113 16.07 12.53 29.42
CA ALA A 113 15.99 12.88 30.84
C ALA A 113 17.16 12.26 31.63
N LEU A 114 17.28 12.66 32.90
CA LEU A 114 18.28 12.11 33.84
C LEU A 114 17.75 10.89 34.64
N GLN A 115 16.48 10.53 34.49
CA GLN A 115 15.84 9.40 35.17
C GLN A 115 15.43 8.33 34.16
N HIS A 116 15.36 7.07 34.60
CA HIS A 116 14.86 5.98 33.77
C HIS A 116 13.35 6.09 33.54
N MET A 117 12.88 5.59 32.39
CA MET A 117 11.46 5.55 32.05
C MET A 117 10.96 4.11 31.95
N THR A 118 9.83 3.81 32.59
CA THR A 118 9.17 2.50 32.63
C THR A 118 7.67 2.64 32.41
N ASP A 119 6.92 1.54 32.50
CA ASP A 119 5.46 1.51 32.48
C ASP A 119 4.85 2.15 31.24
N PHE A 120 5.49 1.90 30.10
CA PHE A 120 5.07 2.45 28.83
C PHE A 120 3.73 1.86 28.37
N ALA A 121 2.82 2.73 27.98
CA ALA A 121 1.56 2.35 27.35
C ALA A 121 1.22 3.34 26.24
N ILE A 122 0.47 2.88 25.23
CA ILE A 122 0.02 3.71 24.11
C ILE A 122 -1.47 3.52 23.88
N GLN A 123 -2.15 4.59 23.53
CA GLN A 123 -3.55 4.57 23.13
C GLN A 123 -3.78 5.58 22.02
N PHE A 124 -4.61 5.20 21.04
CA PHE A 124 -5.07 6.11 20.00
C PHE A 124 -6.47 6.61 20.33
N ASN A 125 -6.75 7.86 19.98
CA ASN A 125 -8.13 8.33 19.92
C ASN A 125 -8.87 7.63 18.77
N LYS A 126 -10.21 7.68 18.79
CA LYS A 126 -11.02 7.30 17.62
C LYS A 126 -10.54 8.12 16.42
N ASN A 127 -10.49 7.51 15.24
CA ASN A 127 -9.98 8.14 14.03
C ASN A 127 -10.74 7.67 12.77
N SER A 128 -10.52 8.33 11.64
CA SER A 128 -11.34 8.17 10.44
C SER A 128 -11.33 6.76 9.85
N PHE A 129 -10.29 5.97 10.12
CA PHE A 129 -10.08 4.65 9.52
C PHE A 129 -10.06 3.53 10.58
N GLY A 130 -10.46 3.81 11.81
CA GLY A 130 -10.51 2.81 12.88
C GLY A 130 -9.14 2.23 13.24
N VAL A 131 -8.06 2.97 13.00
CA VAL A 131 -6.69 2.52 13.25
C VAL A 131 -6.46 2.36 14.75
N ILE A 132 -5.98 1.19 15.17
CA ILE A 132 -5.72 0.87 16.58
C ILE A 132 -4.52 -0.07 16.71
N PRO A 133 -3.72 0.00 17.80
CA PRO A 133 -2.69 -0.99 18.06
C PRO A 133 -3.28 -2.39 18.25
N SER A 134 -2.65 -3.38 17.61
CA SER A 134 -3.03 -4.81 17.74
C SER A 134 -2.45 -5.45 19.01
N THR A 135 -1.37 -4.89 19.54
CA THR A 135 -0.69 -5.36 20.75
C THR A 135 -0.30 -4.16 21.62
N PRO A 136 -0.06 -4.37 22.93
CA PRO A 136 0.59 -3.37 23.77
C PRO A 136 2.01 -3.01 23.26
N LEU A 137 2.59 -1.91 23.76
CA LEU A 137 3.99 -1.56 23.49
C LEU A 137 4.92 -2.63 24.07
N ALA A 138 5.80 -3.19 23.23
CA ALA A 138 6.78 -4.20 23.63
C ALA A 138 8.05 -3.55 24.23
N ILE A 139 7.91 -2.82 25.34
CA ILE A 139 9.05 -2.24 26.08
C ILE A 139 9.15 -2.96 27.43
N HIS A 140 10.04 -3.96 27.51
CA HIS A 140 10.15 -4.83 28.68
C HIS A 140 11.23 -4.41 29.68
N THR A 141 12.18 -3.57 29.26
CA THR A 141 13.27 -3.07 30.10
C THR A 141 13.13 -1.56 30.31
N PRO A 142 13.52 -1.04 31.48
CA PRO A 142 13.58 0.40 31.70
C PRO A 142 14.42 1.11 30.63
N LEU A 143 13.90 2.19 30.06
CA LEU A 143 14.62 3.03 29.11
C LEU A 143 15.51 4.01 29.89
N MET A 144 16.80 3.75 29.91
CA MET A 144 17.80 4.50 30.69
C MET A 144 18.09 5.89 30.09
N PRO A 145 18.63 6.83 30.89
CA PRO A 145 19.11 8.12 30.37
C PRO A 145 20.04 7.97 29.16
N ASN A 146 19.82 8.79 28.13
CA ASN A 146 20.50 8.78 26.84
C ASN A 146 20.35 7.50 26.00
N GLN A 147 19.48 6.58 26.40
CA GLN A 147 19.19 5.37 25.63
C GLN A 147 18.14 5.66 24.55
N SER A 148 18.27 4.96 23.43
CA SER A 148 17.32 4.94 22.33
C SER A 148 16.92 3.51 21.99
N ILE A 149 15.65 3.27 21.68
CA ILE A 149 15.11 1.96 21.27
C ILE A 149 14.19 2.13 20.06
N ASP A 150 14.28 1.20 19.11
CA ASP A 150 13.34 1.09 18.00
C ASP A 150 12.18 0.15 18.37
N ILE A 151 10.98 0.55 17.99
CA ILE A 151 9.74 -0.15 18.31
C ILE A 151 8.91 -0.29 17.03
N SER A 152 8.52 -1.52 16.72
CA SER A 152 7.56 -1.80 15.65
C SER A 152 6.22 -2.18 16.27
N LEU A 153 5.25 -1.26 16.22
CA LEU A 153 3.92 -1.47 16.80
C LEU A 153 2.94 -1.93 15.71
N PRO A 154 2.48 -3.19 15.72
CA PRO A 154 1.51 -3.67 14.73
C PRO A 154 0.15 -2.98 14.94
N LEU A 155 -0.47 -2.56 13.84
CA LEU A 155 -1.77 -1.88 13.81
C LEU A 155 -2.80 -2.71 13.03
N ASN A 156 -4.07 -2.49 13.33
CA ASN A 156 -5.20 -2.93 12.51
C ASN A 156 -6.23 -1.81 12.39
N THR A 157 -7.26 -2.01 11.57
CA THR A 157 -8.32 -1.01 11.28
C THR A 157 -9.69 -1.44 11.79
N LEU A 158 -9.73 -2.23 12.88
CA LEU A 158 -10.96 -2.73 13.50
C LEU A 158 -11.36 -1.91 14.75
N GLY A 159 -10.67 -0.81 15.00
CA GLY A 159 -10.93 0.10 16.10
C GLY A 159 -12.13 1.02 15.87
N PRO A 160 -12.49 1.80 16.90
CA PRO A 160 -13.62 2.73 16.82
C PRO A 160 -13.35 3.88 15.83
N VAL A 161 -14.35 4.14 14.96
CA VAL A 161 -14.26 5.17 13.92
C VAL A 161 -14.83 6.50 14.38
N MET A 162 -14.12 7.59 14.10
CA MET A 162 -14.59 8.96 14.24
C MET A 162 -13.90 9.82 13.18
N LYS A 163 -14.66 10.55 12.35
CA LYS A 163 -14.08 11.40 11.31
C LYS A 163 -13.20 12.48 11.94
N MET A 164 -11.96 12.58 11.46
CA MET A 164 -10.95 13.55 11.90
C MET A 164 -10.82 14.68 10.87
N GLU A 165 -10.24 15.79 11.33
CA GLU A 165 -9.80 16.89 10.47
C GLU A 165 -8.34 17.25 10.82
N PRO A 166 -7.36 17.10 9.90
CA PRO A 166 -7.48 16.47 8.58
C PRO A 166 -7.85 14.98 8.66
N LEU A 167 -8.34 14.40 7.55
CA LEU A 167 -8.93 13.06 7.51
C LEU A 167 -7.99 11.97 8.00
N ASN A 168 -6.69 12.10 7.72
CA ASN A 168 -5.65 11.15 8.09
C ASN A 168 -4.94 11.49 9.42
N ASN A 169 -5.47 12.43 10.20
CA ASN A 169 -4.92 12.77 11.50
C ASN A 169 -5.11 11.64 12.52
N LEU A 170 -4.06 11.31 13.25
CA LEU A 170 -4.07 10.33 14.33
C LEU A 170 -3.58 11.01 15.62
N GLN A 171 -4.47 11.09 16.61
CA GLN A 171 -4.15 11.56 17.95
C GLN A 171 -3.72 10.38 18.82
N VAL A 172 -2.58 10.53 19.49
CA VAL A 172 -1.91 9.48 20.25
C VAL A 172 -1.64 9.97 21.67
N ALA A 173 -1.91 9.12 22.64
CA ALA A 173 -1.46 9.26 24.02
C ALA A 173 -0.39 8.20 24.32
N VAL A 174 0.76 8.62 24.83
CA VAL A 174 1.80 7.72 25.35
C VAL A 174 2.00 8.02 26.82
N LYS A 175 1.92 6.98 27.64
CA LYS A 175 2.19 7.03 29.08
C LYS A 175 3.55 6.41 29.37
N ASN A 176 4.23 6.91 30.39
CA ASN A 176 5.26 6.19 31.13
C ASN A 176 5.05 6.39 32.65
N ASN A 177 6.04 6.01 33.47
CA ASN A 177 6.05 6.22 34.93
C ASN A 177 6.11 7.70 35.37
N ILE A 178 6.36 8.65 34.46
CA ILE A 178 6.47 10.08 34.77
C ILE A 178 5.14 10.80 34.52
N ASP A 179 4.53 10.62 33.35
CA ASP A 179 3.28 11.30 32.96
C ASP A 179 2.60 10.63 31.74
N VAL A 180 1.49 11.21 31.30
CA VAL A 180 0.85 10.94 30.00
C VAL A 180 1.11 12.10 29.05
N PHE A 181 1.62 11.79 27.86
CA PHE A 181 1.94 12.76 26.82
C PHE A 181 1.07 12.55 25.60
N TYR A 182 0.70 13.64 24.94
CA TYR A 182 -0.17 13.63 23.77
C TYR A 182 0.55 14.22 22.58
N PHE A 183 0.38 13.61 21.41
CA PHE A 183 0.81 14.17 20.14
C PHE A 183 -0.14 13.76 19.02
N SER A 184 0.03 14.38 17.85
CA SER A 184 -0.67 14.01 16.63
C SER A 184 0.32 13.75 15.51
N CYS A 185 0.01 12.78 14.66
CA CYS A 185 0.76 12.48 13.44
C CYS A 185 -0.21 12.22 12.29
N LEU A 186 0.28 12.31 11.05
CA LEU A 186 -0.53 12.08 9.86
C LEU A 186 -0.23 10.68 9.31
N ILE A 187 -1.27 9.88 9.11
CA ILE A 187 -1.14 8.55 8.49
C ILE A 187 -1.02 8.75 6.98
N PRO A 188 0.08 8.32 6.34
CA PRO A 188 0.17 8.37 4.88
C PRO A 188 -0.78 7.31 4.30
N LEU A 189 -1.75 7.70 3.46
CA LEU A 189 -2.85 6.78 3.09
C LEU A 189 -2.40 5.53 2.34
N ASN A 190 -1.21 5.52 1.73
CA ASN A 190 -0.68 4.34 1.04
C ASN A 190 -0.53 3.13 1.99
N VAL A 191 -0.34 3.34 3.30
CA VAL A 191 -0.30 2.21 4.25
C VAL A 191 -1.69 1.60 4.50
N LEU A 192 -2.76 2.24 4.05
CA LEU A 192 -4.14 1.75 4.15
C LEU A 192 -4.65 1.17 2.82
N PHE A 193 -3.80 1.04 1.80
CA PHE A 193 -4.16 0.43 0.52
C PHE A 193 -4.05 -1.09 0.64
N VAL A 194 -5.16 -1.80 0.42
CA VAL A 194 -5.20 -3.27 0.58
C VAL A 194 -4.80 -3.98 -0.71
N GLU A 195 -4.30 -5.22 -0.56
CA GLU A 195 -3.83 -6.07 -1.66
C GLU A 195 -4.97 -6.47 -2.61
N ASP A 196 -6.19 -6.63 -2.10
CA ASP A 196 -7.41 -6.82 -2.89
C ASP A 196 -7.93 -5.48 -3.46
N GLY A 197 -7.03 -4.72 -4.09
CA GLY A 197 -7.30 -3.41 -4.69
C GLY A 197 -7.37 -3.42 -6.21
N LYS A 198 -7.24 -4.59 -6.85
CA LYS A 198 -7.24 -4.73 -8.31
C LYS A 198 -8.65 -4.99 -8.82
N MET A 199 -9.27 -3.99 -9.43
CA MET A 199 -10.61 -4.09 -10.00
C MET A 199 -10.57 -4.78 -11.37
N GLU A 200 -11.58 -5.58 -11.68
CA GLU A 200 -11.76 -6.13 -13.02
C GLU A 200 -12.10 -5.04 -14.05
N ARG A 201 -11.64 -5.19 -15.29
CA ARG A 201 -11.79 -4.16 -16.33
C ARG A 201 -13.24 -3.77 -16.60
N GLN A 202 -14.16 -4.74 -16.66
CA GLN A 202 -15.58 -4.48 -16.90
C GLN A 202 -16.21 -3.72 -15.72
N VAL A 203 -15.86 -4.12 -14.49
CA VAL A 203 -16.31 -3.47 -13.25
C VAL A 203 -15.77 -2.04 -13.14
N PHE A 204 -14.51 -1.81 -13.54
CA PHE A 204 -13.90 -0.47 -13.58
C PHE A 204 -14.69 0.47 -14.49
N LEU A 205 -15.02 0.06 -15.70
CA LEU A 205 -15.75 0.89 -16.67
C LEU A 205 -17.17 1.20 -16.18
N ALA A 206 -17.87 0.20 -15.63
CA ALA A 206 -19.20 0.40 -15.06
C ALA A 206 -19.15 1.36 -13.87
N THR A 207 -18.21 1.16 -12.94
CA THR A 207 -18.04 2.00 -11.75
C THR A 207 -17.64 3.43 -12.10
N TRP A 208 -16.76 3.62 -13.09
CA TRP A 208 -16.34 4.95 -13.55
C TRP A 208 -17.51 5.77 -14.11
N LYS A 209 -18.40 5.11 -14.86
CA LYS A 209 -19.62 5.73 -15.42
C LYS A 209 -20.67 6.01 -14.34
N ASP A 210 -20.78 5.14 -13.35
CA ASP A 210 -21.76 5.26 -12.26
C ASP A 210 -21.41 6.35 -11.25
N ILE A 211 -20.12 6.59 -10.96
CA ILE A 211 -19.71 7.66 -10.06
C ILE A 211 -19.99 9.04 -10.71
N PRO A 212 -20.77 9.93 -10.05
CA PRO A 212 -21.08 11.27 -10.56
C PRO A 212 -19.83 12.06 -10.95
N ASN A 213 -19.91 12.81 -12.06
CA ASN A 213 -18.77 13.61 -12.54
C ASN A 213 -18.38 14.74 -11.58
N GLU A 214 -19.30 15.20 -10.73
CA GLU A 214 -19.01 16.16 -9.65
C GLU A 214 -18.03 15.59 -8.58
N ASN A 215 -17.91 14.27 -8.51
CA ASN A 215 -16.95 13.60 -7.64
C ASN A 215 -15.59 13.36 -8.32
N GLU A 216 -15.44 13.74 -9.58
CA GLU A 216 -14.15 13.70 -10.27
C GLU A 216 -13.32 14.91 -9.86
N LEU A 217 -12.15 14.64 -9.26
CA LEU A 217 -11.19 15.67 -8.87
C LEU A 217 -9.89 15.48 -9.63
N GLN A 218 -9.39 16.57 -10.23
CA GLN A 218 -8.17 16.56 -11.03
C GLN A 218 -7.01 17.22 -10.27
N PHE A 219 -5.86 16.58 -10.35
CA PHE A 219 -4.62 17.00 -9.71
C PHE A 219 -3.46 16.99 -10.72
N GLN A 220 -2.40 17.72 -10.40
CA GLN A 220 -1.17 17.77 -11.21
C GLN A 220 -0.01 17.21 -10.40
N ILE A 221 0.53 16.08 -10.82
CA ILE A 221 1.79 15.53 -10.30
C ILE A 221 2.91 16.24 -11.02
N LYS A 222 3.52 17.22 -10.37
CA LYS A 222 4.53 18.09 -10.97
C LYS A 222 5.92 17.48 -10.90
N ASP A 223 6.72 17.79 -11.91
CA ASP A 223 8.14 17.42 -12.00
C ASP A 223 8.37 15.90 -11.87
N CYS A 224 7.63 15.14 -12.67
CA CYS A 224 7.77 13.69 -12.78
C CYS A 224 8.27 13.32 -14.19
N HIS A 225 9.32 12.51 -14.26
CA HIS A 225 10.01 12.13 -15.50
C HIS A 225 10.03 10.61 -15.73
N LEU A 226 9.14 9.87 -15.05
CA LEU A 226 9.00 8.42 -15.17
C LEU A 226 8.15 8.04 -16.39
N ASN A 227 8.57 7.02 -17.13
CA ASN A 227 7.70 6.46 -18.17
C ASN A 227 6.50 5.70 -17.56
N ALA A 228 5.48 5.43 -18.37
CA ALA A 228 4.25 4.79 -17.93
C ALA A 228 4.44 3.41 -17.26
N ASP A 229 5.47 2.66 -17.66
CA ASP A 229 5.75 1.33 -17.10
C ASP A 229 6.42 1.44 -15.72
N ALA A 230 7.34 2.38 -15.55
CA ALA A 230 7.95 2.70 -14.25
C ALA A 230 6.92 3.24 -13.26
N VAL A 231 6.02 4.12 -13.72
CA VAL A 231 4.88 4.61 -12.93
C VAL A 231 4.00 3.45 -12.47
N SER A 232 3.61 2.56 -13.40
CA SER A 232 2.76 1.40 -13.07
C SER A 232 3.43 0.47 -12.07
N SER A 233 4.73 0.19 -12.24
CA SER A 233 5.50 -0.68 -11.32
C SER A 233 5.61 -0.08 -9.91
N LYS A 234 5.96 1.21 -9.79
CA LYS A 234 6.05 1.90 -8.49
C LYS A 234 4.72 1.94 -7.75
N LEU A 235 3.64 2.24 -8.47
CA LEU A 235 2.29 2.28 -7.92
C LEU A 235 1.82 0.88 -7.51
N GLN A 236 2.11 -0.15 -8.31
CA GLN A 236 1.75 -1.53 -7.98
C GLN A 236 2.44 -2.04 -6.70
N ASN A 237 3.69 -1.63 -6.45
CA ASN A 237 4.39 -1.93 -5.19
C ASN A 237 3.74 -1.28 -3.95
N ASN A 238 2.79 -0.36 -4.17
CA ASN A 238 2.00 0.30 -3.13
C ASN A 238 0.51 -0.08 -3.20
N ASN A 239 0.17 -1.22 -3.82
CA ASN A 239 -1.22 -1.69 -3.97
C ASN A 239 -2.12 -0.74 -4.80
N VAL A 240 -1.53 -0.05 -5.77
CA VAL A 240 -2.25 0.72 -6.80
C VAL A 240 -2.08 0.03 -8.14
N TYR A 241 -3.16 -0.50 -8.71
CA TYR A 241 -3.09 -1.44 -9.81
C TYR A 241 -3.49 -0.79 -11.14
N THR A 242 -2.61 -0.83 -12.13
CA THR A 242 -2.96 -0.46 -13.52
C THR A 242 -3.84 -1.55 -14.14
N ILE A 243 -5.08 -1.20 -14.49
CA ILE A 243 -6.12 -2.07 -15.06
C ILE A 243 -6.08 -2.07 -16.59
N ALA A 244 -5.79 -0.91 -17.17
CA ALA A 244 -5.60 -0.74 -18.59
C ALA A 244 -4.60 0.38 -18.88
N LYS A 245 -3.85 0.23 -19.98
CA LYS A 245 -2.98 1.24 -20.56
C LYS A 245 -3.44 1.50 -21.99
N ARG A 246 -3.58 2.75 -22.38
CA ARG A 246 -3.87 3.18 -23.75
C ARG A 246 -2.89 4.26 -24.16
N ASN A 247 -2.58 4.31 -25.45
CA ASN A 247 -1.87 5.43 -26.04
C ASN A 247 -2.85 6.17 -26.96
N VAL A 248 -3.07 7.45 -26.69
CA VAL A 248 -3.99 8.31 -27.46
C VAL A 248 -3.21 9.55 -27.87
N GLU A 249 -3.02 9.74 -29.18
CA GLU A 249 -2.26 10.87 -29.74
C GLU A 249 -0.86 11.05 -29.12
N GLY A 250 -0.18 9.93 -28.82
CA GLY A 250 1.13 9.91 -28.19
C GLY A 250 1.11 10.10 -26.66
N GLN A 251 -0.06 10.29 -26.05
CA GLN A 251 -0.22 10.40 -24.59
C GLN A 251 -0.53 9.04 -23.99
N ASP A 252 0.21 8.65 -22.96
CA ASP A 252 -0.09 7.44 -22.21
C ASP A 252 -1.20 7.71 -21.19
N MET A 253 -2.25 6.91 -21.25
CA MET A 253 -3.41 6.94 -20.38
C MET A 253 -3.41 5.66 -19.55
N LEU A 254 -3.23 5.79 -18.24
CA LEU A 254 -3.26 4.68 -17.29
C LEU A 254 -4.56 4.73 -16.49
N TYR A 255 -5.32 3.65 -16.56
CA TYR A 255 -6.54 3.45 -15.77
C TYR A 255 -6.19 2.56 -14.58
N GLN A 256 -6.39 3.05 -13.36
CA GLN A 256 -5.86 2.43 -12.17
C GLN A 256 -6.93 2.32 -11.08
N SER A 257 -6.84 1.27 -10.27
CA SER A 257 -7.72 1.09 -9.11
C SER A 257 -6.92 0.86 -7.85
N LEU A 258 -7.50 1.29 -6.73
CA LEU A 258 -7.06 0.91 -5.39
C LEU A 258 -8.27 0.85 -4.45
N LYS A 259 -8.09 0.16 -3.34
CA LYS A 259 -9.10 -0.02 -2.29
C LYS A 259 -8.50 0.26 -0.93
N LEU A 260 -9.24 0.96 -0.09
CA LEU A 260 -8.84 1.22 1.30
C LEU A 260 -9.29 0.09 2.23
N THR A 261 -8.68 0.02 3.41
CA THR A 261 -9.03 -0.93 4.48
C THR A 261 -10.49 -0.87 4.92
N ASN A 262 -11.16 0.28 4.76
CA ASN A 262 -12.59 0.44 5.05
C ASN A 262 -13.51 0.12 3.86
N GLY A 263 -12.97 -0.41 2.76
CA GLY A 263 -13.73 -0.85 1.59
C GLY A 263 -14.01 0.24 0.55
N ILE A 264 -13.58 1.50 0.78
CA ILE A 264 -13.74 2.56 -0.20
C ILE A 264 -12.84 2.27 -1.42
N TRP A 265 -13.44 2.27 -2.60
CA TRP A 265 -12.75 2.18 -3.88
C TRP A 265 -12.42 3.56 -4.43
N ILE A 266 -11.21 3.69 -4.98
CA ILE A 266 -10.77 4.88 -5.71
C ILE A 266 -10.34 4.44 -7.10
N LEU A 267 -10.90 5.10 -8.10
CA LEU A 267 -10.54 4.91 -9.50
C LEU A 267 -9.73 6.12 -9.96
N ALA A 268 -8.68 5.87 -10.72
CA ALA A 268 -7.79 6.89 -11.23
C ALA A 268 -7.61 6.78 -12.75
N GLU A 269 -7.56 7.93 -13.41
CA GLU A 269 -7.02 8.09 -14.75
C GLU A 269 -5.76 8.96 -14.63
N LEU A 270 -4.60 8.42 -15.00
CA LEU A 270 -3.34 9.14 -15.02
C LEU A 270 -2.89 9.35 -16.47
N ARG A 271 -2.76 10.62 -16.85
CA ARG A 271 -2.33 11.05 -18.18
C ARG A 271 -0.88 11.51 -18.15
N ILE A 272 -0.06 10.90 -18.99
CA ILE A 272 1.35 11.19 -19.18
C ILE A 272 1.56 11.69 -20.61
N GLN A 273 2.00 12.95 -20.75
CA GLN A 273 2.25 13.57 -22.05
C GLN A 273 3.77 13.65 -22.30
N PRO A 274 4.26 13.16 -23.45
CA PRO A 274 5.68 13.30 -23.81
C PRO A 274 6.12 14.77 -23.80
N GLY A 275 7.27 15.04 -23.16
CA GLY A 275 7.82 16.40 -23.05
C GLY A 275 7.16 17.29 -22.00
N ASN A 276 6.07 16.86 -21.36
CA ASN A 276 5.47 17.56 -20.23
C ASN A 276 5.92 16.91 -18.92
N PRO A 277 6.61 17.64 -18.02
CA PRO A 277 7.04 17.09 -16.74
C PRO A 277 5.88 16.97 -15.73
N ASN A 278 4.65 17.36 -16.09
CA ASN A 278 3.50 17.31 -15.20
C ASN A 278 2.50 16.27 -15.69
N TYR A 279 2.13 15.32 -14.83
CA TYR A 279 1.10 14.34 -15.11
C TYR A 279 -0.23 14.81 -14.56
N THR A 280 -1.30 14.59 -15.32
CA THR A 280 -2.66 14.90 -14.86
C THR A 280 -3.27 13.64 -14.25
N LEU A 281 -3.62 13.70 -12.96
CA LEU A 281 -4.26 12.63 -12.22
C LEU A 281 -5.73 13.00 -11.97
N SER A 282 -6.66 12.29 -12.59
CA SER A 282 -8.09 12.40 -12.33
C SER A 282 -8.53 11.27 -11.39
N LEU A 283 -9.16 11.62 -10.26
CA LEU A 283 -9.63 10.66 -9.26
C LEU A 283 -11.15 10.70 -9.17
N LYS A 284 -11.78 9.53 -9.25
CA LYS A 284 -13.20 9.33 -8.96
C LYS A 284 -13.37 8.44 -7.73
N CYS A 285 -14.19 8.92 -6.79
CA CYS A 285 -14.52 8.21 -5.55
C CYS A 285 -15.96 8.55 -5.14
N ARG A 286 -16.67 7.61 -4.50
CA ARG A 286 -17.97 7.92 -3.88
C ARG A 286 -17.85 8.84 -2.65
N ALA A 287 -16.67 8.84 -2.02
CA ALA A 287 -16.27 9.73 -0.93
C ALA A 287 -15.15 10.67 -1.42
N PRO A 288 -15.49 11.77 -2.12
CA PRO A 288 -14.50 12.61 -2.80
C PRO A 288 -13.53 13.33 -1.82
N GLU A 289 -13.88 13.43 -0.53
CA GLU A 289 -12.97 14.02 0.48
C GLU A 289 -11.66 13.24 0.65
N VAL A 290 -11.60 11.99 0.21
CA VAL A 290 -10.40 11.15 0.30
C VAL A 290 -9.41 11.46 -0.83
N SER A 291 -9.89 11.96 -1.98
CA SER A 291 -9.10 12.10 -3.21
C SER A 291 -7.85 12.96 -3.05
N GLN A 292 -7.90 14.04 -2.25
CA GLN A 292 -6.73 14.89 -1.99
C GLN A 292 -5.58 14.10 -1.31
N TYR A 293 -5.92 13.20 -0.40
CA TYR A 293 -4.94 12.38 0.32
C TYR A 293 -4.40 11.23 -0.55
N ILE A 294 -5.22 10.72 -1.48
CA ILE A 294 -4.75 9.79 -2.51
C ILE A 294 -3.76 10.47 -3.44
N TYR A 295 -4.05 11.70 -3.89
CA TYR A 295 -3.10 12.49 -4.68
C TYR A 295 -1.76 12.68 -3.94
N GLN A 296 -1.78 13.03 -2.65
CA GLN A 296 -0.57 13.15 -1.84
C GLN A 296 0.24 11.83 -1.80
N ALA A 297 -0.44 10.69 -1.69
CA ALA A 297 0.21 9.38 -1.74
C ALA A 297 0.83 9.10 -3.11
N TYR A 298 0.12 9.38 -4.21
CA TYR A 298 0.65 9.26 -5.57
C TYR A 298 1.90 10.13 -5.78
N ASP A 299 1.85 11.40 -5.37
CA ASP A 299 2.98 12.32 -5.50
C ASP A 299 4.21 11.83 -4.74
N ALA A 300 4.02 11.36 -3.50
CA ALA A 300 5.09 10.82 -2.66
C ALA A 300 5.69 9.53 -3.25
N ILE A 301 4.87 8.60 -3.74
CA ILE A 301 5.32 7.33 -4.33
C ILE A 301 6.08 7.55 -5.64
N LEU A 302 5.65 8.49 -6.48
CA LEU A 302 6.31 8.69 -7.77
C LEU A 302 7.63 9.46 -7.64
N LYS A 303 7.78 10.29 -6.61
CA LYS A 303 8.98 11.09 -6.35
C LYS A 303 10.08 10.37 -5.55
N ASN A 304 9.81 9.18 -5.01
CA ASN A 304 10.76 8.38 -4.23
C ASN A 304 10.82 6.97 -4.80
#